data_AF-A0A2N6VIK9-F1
#
_entry.id   AF-A0A2N6VIK9-F1
#
_cell.length_a   1.000
_cell.length_b   1.000
_cell.length_c   1.000
_cell.angle_alpha   90.00
_cell.angle_beta   90.00
_cell.angle_gamma   90.00
#
_symmetry.space_group_name_H-M   'P 1'
#
loop_
_entity.id
_entity.type
_entity.pdbx_description
1 polymer ?
#
loop_
_entity_poly.entity_id
_entity_poly.type
_entity_poly.pdbx_seq_one_letter_code
_entity_poly.pdbx_strand_id
1 'polypeptide(L)'
;GYSLPDDLLSGNGLRIIDGLLKSIPLVGTYISFFLFGGEFPGEDIVSRLYSMHIMVVPALLIAMIGAHLMFVVIHKHTQWPGAGHTNRNVVGEPVLPTFAAKGGGFFFMIFGLL
;
A
#
# COMPACT_ATOMS: atom_id res chain seq x y z
N GLY A 1 -9.52 -5.72 0.87
CA GLY A 1 -9.88 -6.24 -0.46
C GLY A 1 -10.55 -7.57 -0.33
N TYR A 2 -9.77 -8.64 -0.15
CA TYR A 2 -10.30 -10.01 -0.13
C TYR A 2 -11.30 -10.30 0.99
N SER A 3 -11.33 -9.50 2.06
CA SER A 3 -12.29 -9.65 3.15
C SER A 3 -13.66 -8.99 2.92
N LEU A 4 -13.83 -8.24 1.82
CA LEU A 4 -15.08 -7.56 1.48
C LEU A 4 -16.20 -8.47 0.93
N PRO A 5 -15.92 -9.57 0.21
CA PRO A 5 -16.95 -10.51 -0.26
C PRO A 5 -17.71 -11.24 0.86
N ASP A 6 -17.22 -11.19 2.10
CA ASP A 6 -17.84 -11.80 3.29
C ASP A 6 -18.26 -13.27 3.11
N ASP A 7 -17.40 -14.02 2.43
CA ASP A 7 -17.50 -15.47 2.28
C ASP A 7 -16.91 -16.23 3.49
N LEU A 8 -17.11 -17.55 3.55
CA LEU A 8 -16.60 -18.38 4.66
C LEU A 8 -15.09 -18.25 4.88
N LEU A 9 -14.32 -18.03 3.80
CA LEU A 9 -12.87 -17.88 3.87
C LEU A 9 -12.48 -16.52 4.47
N SER A 10 -13.11 -15.44 4.04
CA SER A 10 -12.88 -14.11 4.59
C SER A 10 -13.40 -13.97 6.03
N GLY A 11 -14.55 -14.55 6.37
CA GLY A 11 -15.10 -14.57 7.72
C GLY A 11 -14.18 -15.26 8.73
N ASN A 12 -13.54 -16.38 8.34
CA ASN A 12 -12.51 -17.02 9.16
C ASN A 12 -11.27 -16.12 9.35
N GLY A 13 -10.87 -15.38 8.31
CA GLY A 13 -9.82 -14.37 8.41
C GLY A 13 -10.16 -13.26 9.41
N LEU A 14 -11.40 -12.74 9.37
CA LEU A 14 -11.88 -11.73 10.32
C LEU A 14 -11.93 -12.28 11.76
N ARG A 15 -12.25 -13.56 11.94
CA ARG A 15 -12.22 -14.21 13.27
C ARG A 15 -10.80 -14.26 13.85
N ILE A 16 -9.80 -14.55 13.02
CA ILE A 16 -8.39 -14.52 13.43
C ILE A 16 -7.97 -13.11 13.83
N ILE A 17 -8.38 -12.09 13.06
CA ILE A 17 -8.11 -10.68 13.37
C ILE A 17 -8.73 -10.28 14.71
N ASP A 18 -9.98 -10.68 14.99
CA ASP A 18 -10.61 -10.43 16.29
C ASP A 18 -9.81 -11.03 17.46
N GLY A 19 -9.33 -12.27 17.30
CA GLY A 19 -8.48 -12.94 18.29
C GLY A 19 -7.15 -12.21 18.50
N LEU A 20 -6.52 -11.75 17.40
CA LEU A 20 -5.27 -10.99 17.45
C LEU A 20 -5.46 -9.64 18.16
N LEU A 21 -6.54 -8.92 17.87
CA LEU A 21 -6.85 -7.64 18.53
C LEU A 21 -7.05 -7.83 20.03
N LYS A 22 -7.82 -8.85 20.43
CA LYS A 22 -8.05 -9.18 21.85
C LYS A 22 -6.79 -9.63 22.58
N SER A 23 -5.77 -10.12 21.86
CA SER A 23 -4.48 -10.49 22.46
C SER A 23 -3.66 -9.29 22.96
N ILE A 24 -3.97 -8.08 22.50
CA ILE A 24 -3.27 -6.86 22.93
C ILE A 24 -3.67 -6.57 24.39
N PRO A 25 -2.72 -6.63 25.36
CA PRO A 25 -3.06 -6.39 26.75
C PRO A 25 -3.55 -4.94 26.93
N LEU A 26 -4.36 -4.72 27.97
CA LEU A 26 -4.99 -3.45 28.34
C LEU A 26 -6.06 -2.92 27.37
N VAL A 27 -5.79 -2.91 26.06
CA VAL A 27 -6.63 -2.19 25.07
C VAL A 27 -7.32 -3.11 24.05
N GLY A 28 -6.94 -4.39 23.96
CA GLY A 28 -7.39 -5.27 22.89
C GLY A 28 -8.90 -5.47 22.79
N THR A 29 -9.57 -5.62 23.93
CA THR A 29 -11.03 -5.74 24.01
C THR A 29 -11.73 -4.47 23.51
N TYR A 30 -11.24 -3.29 23.89
CA TYR A 30 -11.79 -2.02 23.42
C TYR A 30 -11.59 -1.85 21.92
N ILE A 31 -10.38 -2.15 21.40
CA ILE A 31 -10.07 -2.01 19.98
C ILE A 31 -10.96 -2.94 19.14
N SER A 32 -11.10 -4.21 19.54
CA SER A 32 -12.01 -5.15 18.88
C SER A 32 -13.45 -4.63 18.91
N PHE A 33 -13.94 -4.22 20.07
CA PHE A 33 -15.32 -3.73 20.21
C PHE A 33 -15.60 -2.50 19.34
N PHE A 34 -14.67 -1.54 19.31
CA PHE A 34 -14.77 -0.38 18.44
C PHE A 34 -14.73 -0.77 16.97
N LEU A 35 -13.87 -1.69 16.56
CA LEU A 35 -13.69 -2.05 15.15
C LEU A 35 -14.92 -2.78 14.58
N PHE A 36 -15.47 -3.74 15.32
CA PHE A 36 -16.61 -4.56 14.90
C PHE A 36 -17.98 -3.93 15.19
N GLY A 37 -18.02 -2.85 16.00
CA GLY A 37 -19.28 -2.21 16.41
C GLY A 37 -20.05 -3.02 17.45
N GLY A 38 -19.38 -3.90 18.19
CA GLY A 38 -19.98 -4.84 19.13
C GLY A 38 -19.12 -6.09 19.32
N GLU A 39 -19.72 -7.16 19.81
CA GLU A 39 -19.09 -8.49 19.76
C GLU A 39 -19.10 -9.06 18.33
N PHE A 40 -18.03 -9.76 17.98
CA PHE A 40 -17.91 -10.47 16.71
C PHE A 40 -19.11 -11.43 16.49
N PRO A 41 -19.70 -11.50 15.28
CA PRO A 41 -19.22 -10.94 14.01
C PRO A 41 -19.45 -9.44 13.81
N GLY A 42 -20.43 -8.83 14.47
CA GLY A 42 -20.81 -7.43 14.30
C GLY A 42 -21.36 -7.10 12.91
N GLU A 43 -22.08 -5.99 12.78
CA GLU A 43 -22.72 -5.56 11.50
C GLU A 43 -21.93 -4.45 10.79
N ASP A 44 -21.09 -3.73 11.53
CA ASP A 44 -20.42 -2.54 11.03
C ASP A 44 -19.13 -2.83 10.25
N ILE A 45 -18.54 -4.02 10.44
CA ILE A 45 -17.17 -4.31 9.99
C ILE A 45 -17.03 -4.24 8.47
N VAL A 46 -17.97 -4.80 7.72
CA VAL A 46 -17.91 -4.84 6.25
C VAL A 46 -18.02 -3.41 5.68
N SER A 47 -18.95 -2.61 6.21
CA SER A 47 -19.13 -1.21 5.81
C SER A 47 -17.88 -0.36 6.07
N ARG A 48 -17.26 -0.53 7.25
CA ARG A 48 -16.00 0.15 7.60
C ARG A 48 -14.84 -0.29 6.72
N LEU A 49 -14.69 -1.59 6.49
CA LEU A 49 -13.66 -2.12 5.60
C LEU A 49 -13.87 -1.64 4.16
N TYR A 50 -15.10 -1.48 3.69
CA TYR A 50 -15.40 -0.95 2.37
C TYR A 50 -14.92 0.50 2.24
N SER A 51 -15.31 1.37 3.18
CA SER A 51 -14.86 2.77 3.21
C SER A 51 -13.33 2.89 3.32
N MET A 52 -12.72 2.11 4.22
CA MET A 52 -11.28 2.10 4.37
C MET A 52 -10.56 1.61 3.12
N HIS A 53 -11.04 0.52 2.50
CA HIS A 53 -10.35 -0.12 1.39
C HIS A 53 -10.46 0.63 0.06
N ILE A 54 -11.54 1.38 -0.15
CA ILE A 54 -11.77 2.10 -1.42
C ILE A 54 -11.33 3.56 -1.31
N MET A 55 -11.59 4.21 -0.17
CA MET A 55 -11.32 5.64 -0.03
C MET A 55 -10.04 5.89 0.76
N VAL A 56 -10.02 5.51 2.04
CA VAL A 56 -8.98 5.99 2.98
C VAL A 56 -7.60 5.42 2.65
N VAL A 57 -7.48 4.10 2.57
CA VAL A 57 -6.19 3.43 2.33
C VAL A 57 -5.65 3.74 0.93
N PRO A 58 -6.44 3.68 -0.16
CA PRO A 58 -5.95 4.06 -1.48
C PRO A 58 -5.54 5.53 -1.57
N ALA A 59 -6.31 6.45 -0.98
CA ALA A 59 -5.94 7.87 -0.98
C ALA A 59 -4.63 8.11 -0.23
N LEU A 60 -4.46 7.47 0.94
CA LEU A 60 -3.22 7.55 1.71
C LEU A 60 -2.03 6.96 0.94
N LEU A 61 -2.22 5.82 0.27
CA LEU A 61 -1.17 5.21 -0.56
C LEU A 61 -0.76 6.12 -1.72
N ILE A 62 -1.71 6.72 -2.44
CA ILE A 62 -1.41 7.67 -3.51
C ILE A 62 -0.62 8.86 -2.96
N ALA A 63 -1.02 9.42 -1.82
CA ALA A 63 -0.30 10.52 -1.18
C ALA A 63 1.13 10.12 -0.78
N MET A 64 1.31 8.94 -0.18
CA MET A 64 2.64 8.45 0.21
C MET A 64 3.51 8.11 -1.01
N ILE A 65 2.95 7.54 -2.07
CA ILE A 65 3.67 7.30 -3.34
C ILE A 65 4.10 8.63 -3.95
N GLY A 66 3.21 9.63 -3.97
CA GLY A 66 3.53 10.98 -4.44
C GLY A 66 4.69 11.60 -3.66
N ALA A 67 4.62 11.56 -2.32
CA ALA A 67 5.69 12.05 -1.45
C ALA A 67 7.02 11.29 -1.67
N HIS A 68 6.94 9.96 -1.81
CA HIS A 68 8.09 9.12 -2.09
C HIS A 68 8.76 9.48 -3.42
N LEU A 69 8.00 9.57 -4.51
CA LEU A 69 8.50 9.94 -5.84
C LEU A 69 9.07 11.35 -5.85
N MET A 70 8.45 12.30 -5.14
CA MET A 70 8.98 13.65 -4.96
C MET A 70 10.37 13.62 -4.34
N PHE A 71 10.58 12.83 -3.27
CA PHE A 71 11.89 12.72 -2.65
C PHE A 71 12.93 12.09 -3.56
N VAL A 72 12.54 11.11 -4.37
CA VAL A 72 13.43 10.50 -5.37
C VAL A 72 13.88 11.54 -6.42
N VAL A 73 12.98 12.41 -6.87
CA VAL A 73 13.30 13.46 -7.85
C VAL A 73 14.22 14.54 -7.26
N ILE A 74 13.95 14.95 -6.02
CA ILE A 74 14.71 16.01 -5.32
C ILE A 74 16.09 15.53 -4.91
N HIS A 75 16.18 14.38 -4.23
CA HIS A 75 17.43 13.84 -3.69
C HIS A 75 18.26 13.08 -4.73
N LYS A 76 17.72 12.90 -5.94
CA LYS A 76 18.26 12.08 -7.03
C LYS A 76 18.33 10.59 -6.68
N HIS A 77 18.29 9.76 -7.72
CA HIS A 77 18.51 8.34 -7.56
C HIS A 77 19.96 8.04 -7.15
N THR A 78 20.12 7.02 -6.33
CA THR A 78 21.42 6.44 -6.04
C THR A 78 21.95 5.73 -7.29
N GLN A 79 23.27 5.80 -7.50
CA GLN A 79 23.96 5.15 -8.60
C GLN A 79 25.08 4.26 -8.07
N TRP A 80 25.34 3.14 -8.72
CA TRP A 80 26.50 2.30 -8.42
C TRP A 80 27.80 3.03 -8.80
N PRO A 81 28.92 2.75 -8.11
CA PRO A 81 30.22 3.33 -8.47
C PRO A 81 30.67 2.83 -9.85
N GLY A 82 31.18 3.73 -10.67
CA GLY A 82 31.56 3.46 -12.06
C GLY A 82 32.41 4.59 -12.65
N ALA A 83 32.92 4.39 -13.87
CA ALA A 83 33.73 5.41 -14.54
C ALA A 83 32.91 6.70 -14.75
N GLY A 84 33.42 7.84 -14.28
CA GLY A 84 32.73 9.14 -14.36
C GLY A 84 31.65 9.37 -13.31
N HIS A 85 31.36 8.39 -12.45
CA HIS A 85 30.40 8.53 -11.36
C HIS A 85 31.10 9.13 -10.13
N THR A 86 30.54 10.20 -9.59
CA THR A 86 31.01 10.84 -8.36
C THR A 86 29.84 11.03 -7.40
N ASN A 87 30.12 11.30 -6.12
CA ASN A 87 29.07 11.56 -5.11
C ASN A 87 28.29 12.86 -5.35
N ARG A 88 28.71 13.68 -6.33
CA ARG A 88 28.11 14.99 -6.62
C ARG A 88 27.43 15.04 -7.98
N ASN A 89 27.42 13.95 -8.73
CA ASN A 89 26.79 13.88 -10.04
C ASN A 89 25.85 12.67 -10.15
N VAL A 90 24.99 12.72 -11.16
CA VAL A 90 24.17 11.59 -11.59
C VAL A 90 24.47 11.39 -13.07
N VAL A 91 24.92 10.20 -13.43
CA VAL A 91 25.24 9.84 -14.81
C VAL A 91 24.14 8.91 -15.31
N GLY A 92 23.47 9.30 -16.38
CA GLY A 92 22.36 8.52 -16.92
C GLY A 92 21.64 9.21 -18.07
N GLU A 93 20.58 8.56 -18.51
CA GLU A 93 19.72 9.05 -19.58
C GLU A 93 18.78 10.16 -19.07
N PRO A 94 18.49 11.20 -19.88
CA PRO A 94 17.49 12.21 -19.53
C PRO A 94 16.09 11.57 -19.47
N VAL A 95 15.19 12.19 -18.69
CA VAL A 95 13.81 11.71 -18.51
C VAL A 95 13.08 11.57 -19.85
N LEU A 96 13.32 12.50 -20.77
CA LEU A 96 12.79 12.46 -22.13
C LEU A 96 13.94 12.51 -23.15
N PRO A 97 13.86 11.73 -24.25
CA PRO A 97 12.77 10.80 -24.61
C PRO A 97 12.99 9.36 -24.12
N THR A 98 14.23 8.97 -23.80
CA THR A 98 14.61 7.56 -23.68
C THR A 98 14.08 6.88 -22.43
N PHE A 99 14.17 7.52 -21.26
CA PHE A 99 13.70 6.94 -20.01
C PHE A 99 12.17 6.79 -19.99
N ALA A 100 11.42 7.80 -20.45
CA ALA A 100 9.97 7.71 -20.56
C ALA A 100 9.51 6.60 -21.52
N ALA A 101 10.18 6.41 -22.65
CA ALA A 101 9.85 5.33 -23.58
C ALA A 101 10.09 3.94 -22.97
N LYS A 102 11.22 3.74 -22.28
CA LYS A 102 11.51 2.48 -21.56
C LYS A 102 10.54 2.23 -20.41
N GLY A 103 10.28 3.26 -19.59
CA GLY A 103 9.37 3.17 -18.45
C GLY A 103 7.92 2.90 -18.90
N GLY A 104 7.44 3.61 -19.92
CA GLY A 104 6.13 3.38 -20.51
C GLY A 104 6.02 2.00 -21.17
N GLY A 105 7.03 1.57 -21.93
CA GLY A 105 7.07 0.23 -22.50
C GLY A 105 7.02 -0.87 -21.44
N PHE A 106 7.77 -0.70 -20.34
CA PHE A 106 7.74 -1.63 -19.22
C PHE A 106 6.39 -1.68 -18.51
N PHE A 107 5.73 -0.52 -18.33
CA PHE A 107 4.37 -0.46 -17.81
C PHE A 107 3.40 -1.28 -18.67
N PHE A 108 3.42 -1.12 -19.99
CA PHE A 108 2.53 -1.88 -20.88
C PHE A 108 2.85 -3.39 -20.90
N MET A 109 4.11 -3.78 -20.73
CA MET A 109 4.47 -5.19 -20.60
C MET A 109 3.91 -5.81 -19.32
N ILE A 110 4.03 -5.12 -18.18
CA ILE A 110 3.41 -5.58 -16.92
C ILE A 110 1.89 -5.61 -17.06
N PHE A 111 1.31 -4.55 -17.62
CA PHE A 111 -0.13 -4.47 -17.83
C PHE A 111 -0.66 -5.60 -18.71
N GLY A 112 0.07 -6.00 -19.76
CA GLY A 112 -0.32 -7.13 -20.61
C GLY A 112 -0.12 -8.52 -19.98
N LEU A 113 0.67 -8.61 -18.91
CA LEU A 113 0.90 -9.85 -18.17
C LEU A 113 -0.16 -10.11 -17.08
N LEU A 114 -0.61 -9.04 -16.42
CA LEU A 114 -1.63 -9.08 -15.36
C LEU A 114 -3.03 -9.35 -15.93
#